data_AF-A0A4Q9M1M9-F1
#
_entry.id   AF-A0A4Q9M1M9-F1
#
_cell.length_a   1.000
_cell.length_b   1.000
_cell.length_c   1.000
_cell.angle_alpha   90.00
_cell.angle_beta   90.00
_cell.angle_gamma   90.00
#
_symmetry.space_group_name_H-M   'P 1'
#
loop_
_entity.id
_entity.type
_entity.pdbx_description
1 polymer ?
#
loop_
_entity_poly.entity_id
_entity_poly.type
_entity_poly.pdbx_seq_one_letter_code
_entity_poly.pdbx_strand_id
1 'polypeptide(L)'
;MQNFLSQTRRISEEINTLTEYKEKFIYISNTKSKSVLKESEERNLESQIKVLNNMFSQLSSKIKLELKKMSEENEKIQNEEKESNFLYETRNNHWQVLTKKLVQAINSYRESQVNYNNIEKDRLKSQYIIAKPTATEEELEELTSEKGQEHLKNAFSLGSSSAKQMYSRAKERSNNIQKLAESVEELCQMISDLDEMVKSSDVFIDRIGVSMSSTKHSVKKTNKDLESALRYQRSAMRIKRYIFAGIGVVVLIILIWLGIKFLGNQNSGNGGNNN
;
A
#
# COMPACT_ATOMS: atom_id res chain seq x y z
N MET A 1 21.62 -37.10 -12.25
CA MET A 1 21.46 -36.61 -10.86
C MET A 1 22.18 -35.28 -10.57
N GLN A 2 23.46 -35.10 -10.91
CA GLN A 2 24.19 -33.86 -10.60
C GLN A 2 23.57 -32.58 -11.22
N ASN A 3 23.14 -32.66 -12.49
CA ASN A 3 22.45 -31.54 -13.15
C ASN A 3 21.16 -31.15 -12.40
N PHE A 4 20.31 -32.12 -12.08
CA PHE A 4 19.10 -31.91 -11.28
C PHE A 4 19.39 -31.22 -9.93
N LEU A 5 20.39 -31.69 -9.18
CA LEU A 5 20.74 -31.07 -7.90
C LEU A 5 21.24 -29.62 -8.08
N SER A 6 21.99 -29.33 -9.13
CA SER A 6 22.40 -27.95 -9.43
C SER A 6 21.20 -27.06 -9.78
N GLN A 7 20.22 -27.58 -10.53
CA GLN A 7 19.00 -26.87 -10.88
C GLN A 7 18.15 -26.58 -9.63
N THR A 8 17.94 -27.58 -8.76
CA THR A 8 17.18 -27.39 -7.51
C THR A 8 17.83 -26.36 -6.59
N ARG A 9 19.17 -26.36 -6.50
CA ARG A 9 19.92 -25.36 -5.74
C ARG A 9 19.70 -23.95 -6.29
N ARG A 10 19.84 -23.78 -7.60
CA ARG A 10 19.60 -22.50 -8.27
C ARG A 10 18.18 -22.00 -8.04
N ILE A 11 17.17 -22.86 -8.20
CA ILE A 11 15.77 -22.50 -7.92
C ILE A 11 15.60 -22.07 -6.46
N SER A 12 16.22 -22.78 -5.52
CA SER A 12 16.16 -22.40 -4.10
C SER A 12 16.81 -21.03 -3.84
N GLU A 13 17.91 -20.70 -4.51
CA GLU A 13 18.56 -19.39 -4.42
C GLU A 13 17.68 -18.29 -5.03
N GLU A 14 17.02 -18.55 -6.16
CA GLU A 14 16.06 -17.63 -6.77
C GLU A 14 14.84 -17.38 -5.85
N ILE A 15 14.35 -18.39 -5.14
CA ILE A 15 13.28 -18.22 -4.14
C ILE A 15 13.76 -17.38 -2.94
N ASN A 16 15.03 -17.51 -2.53
CA ASN A 16 15.59 -16.65 -1.49
C ASN A 16 15.61 -15.17 -1.95
N THR A 17 15.96 -14.92 -3.22
CA THR A 17 15.89 -13.57 -3.81
C THR A 17 14.47 -12.99 -3.77
N LEU A 18 13.41 -13.80 -3.99
CA LEU A 18 12.03 -13.34 -3.79
C LEU A 18 11.76 -12.88 -2.36
N THR A 19 12.35 -13.57 -1.37
CA THR A 19 12.23 -13.17 0.04
C THR A 19 12.93 -11.83 0.30
N GLU A 20 14.11 -11.59 -0.30
CA GLU A 20 14.78 -10.30 -0.23
C GLU A 20 13.97 -9.17 -0.88
N TYR A 21 13.32 -9.45 -2.01
CA TYR A 21 12.40 -8.50 -2.64
C TYR A 21 11.24 -8.15 -1.72
N LYS A 22 10.68 -9.11 -0.99
CA LYS A 22 9.65 -8.86 0.02
C LYS A 22 10.15 -7.91 1.11
N GLU A 23 11.34 -8.16 1.68
CA GLU A 23 11.88 -7.30 2.74
C GLU A 23 12.15 -5.86 2.24
N LYS A 24 12.68 -5.72 1.02
CA LYS A 24 12.85 -4.41 0.37
C LYS A 24 11.50 -3.71 0.17
N PHE A 25 10.46 -4.44 -0.25
CA PHE A 25 9.12 -3.90 -0.43
C PHE A 25 8.56 -3.37 0.88
N ILE A 26 8.66 -4.16 1.96
CA ILE A 26 8.22 -3.77 3.30
C ILE A 26 8.95 -2.51 3.77
N TYR A 27 10.27 -2.42 3.54
CA TYR A 27 11.04 -1.23 3.90
C TYR A 27 10.58 0.02 3.13
N ILE A 28 10.47 -0.06 1.80
CA ILE A 28 10.09 1.07 0.93
C ILE A 28 8.65 1.52 1.21
N SER A 29 7.71 0.57 1.29
CA SER A 29 6.29 0.85 1.58
C SER A 29 6.08 1.49 2.95
N ASN A 30 6.80 1.02 3.98
CA ASN A 30 6.77 1.64 5.31
C ASN A 30 7.38 3.05 5.30
N THR A 31 8.49 3.23 4.59
CA THR A 31 9.16 4.53 4.47
C THR A 31 8.25 5.54 3.80
N LYS A 32 7.65 5.17 2.66
CA LYS A 32 6.65 5.97 1.95
C LYS A 32 5.45 6.29 2.83
N SER A 33 5.06 5.34 3.67
CA SER A 33 3.90 5.46 4.53
C SER A 33 4.07 6.38 5.74
N LYS A 34 5.20 6.28 6.42
CA LYS A 34 5.37 6.89 7.75
C LYS A 34 6.07 8.25 7.69
N SER A 35 6.71 8.58 6.58
CA SER A 35 7.55 9.75 6.45
C SER A 35 6.81 10.91 5.80
N VAL A 36 7.12 12.13 6.23
CA VAL A 36 6.74 13.35 5.49
C VAL A 36 7.78 13.53 4.38
N LEU A 37 7.42 13.14 3.17
CA LEU A 37 8.33 13.12 2.03
C LEU A 37 8.10 14.31 1.10
N LYS A 38 9.16 14.71 0.39
CA LYS A 38 9.01 15.59 -0.76
C LYS A 38 8.33 14.85 -1.90
N GLU A 39 7.64 15.58 -2.77
CA GLU A 39 6.93 14.99 -3.93
C GLU A 39 7.85 14.16 -4.84
N SER A 40 9.11 14.59 -5.01
CA SER A 40 10.11 13.85 -5.77
C SER A 40 10.53 12.54 -5.11
N GLU A 41 10.60 12.50 -3.77
CA GLU A 41 10.97 11.32 -3.00
C GLU A 41 9.82 10.31 -2.99
N GLU A 42 8.57 10.77 -2.83
CA GLU A 42 7.38 9.93 -2.91
C GLU A 42 7.28 9.25 -4.28
N ARG A 43 7.50 9.99 -5.37
CA ARG A 43 7.55 9.44 -6.74
C ARG A 43 8.68 8.44 -6.94
N ASN A 44 9.84 8.71 -6.36
CA ASN A 44 10.97 7.79 -6.45
C ASN A 44 10.67 6.46 -5.75
N LEU A 45 10.15 6.50 -4.52
CA LEU A 45 9.75 5.30 -3.78
C LEU A 45 8.62 4.54 -4.49
N GLU A 46 7.65 5.25 -5.08
CA GLU A 46 6.61 4.63 -5.90
C GLU A 46 7.18 3.90 -7.12
N SER A 47 8.13 4.52 -7.82
CA SER A 47 8.83 3.90 -8.94
C SER A 47 9.58 2.64 -8.50
N GLN A 48 10.26 2.69 -7.35
CA GLN A 48 10.93 1.51 -6.79
C GLN A 48 9.94 0.39 -6.46
N ILE A 49 8.78 0.70 -5.87
CA ILE A 49 7.71 -0.28 -5.62
C ILE A 49 7.26 -0.94 -6.93
N LYS A 50 7.03 -0.15 -7.99
CA LYS A 50 6.64 -0.67 -9.30
C LYS A 50 7.70 -1.61 -9.89
N VAL A 51 8.97 -1.20 -9.86
CA VAL A 51 10.09 -2.03 -10.35
C VAL A 51 10.17 -3.33 -9.56
N LEU A 52 10.01 -3.26 -8.24
CA LEU A 52 10.07 -4.42 -7.36
C LEU A 52 8.92 -5.41 -7.60
N ASN A 53 7.70 -4.92 -7.80
CA ASN A 53 6.56 -5.75 -8.19
C ASN A 53 6.82 -6.48 -9.51
N ASN A 54 7.35 -5.78 -10.52
CA ASN A 54 7.69 -6.38 -11.81
C ASN A 54 8.79 -7.44 -11.67
N MET A 55 9.88 -7.15 -10.96
CA MET A 55 10.97 -8.11 -10.73
C MET A 55 10.48 -9.34 -9.97
N PHE A 56 9.63 -9.15 -8.96
CA PHE A 56 9.03 -10.25 -8.20
C PHE A 56 8.14 -11.13 -9.10
N SER A 57 7.26 -10.52 -9.89
CA SER A 57 6.35 -11.23 -10.80
C SER A 57 7.10 -12.02 -11.88
N GLN A 58 8.13 -11.40 -12.49
CA GLN A 58 8.98 -12.04 -13.50
C GLN A 58 9.76 -13.24 -12.92
N LEU A 59 10.42 -13.07 -11.77
CA LEU A 59 11.19 -14.14 -11.15
C LEU A 59 10.27 -15.28 -10.68
N SER A 60 9.12 -14.96 -10.09
CA SER A 60 8.12 -15.96 -9.68
C SER A 60 7.60 -16.76 -10.88
N SER A 61 7.31 -16.08 -12.00
CA SER A 61 6.86 -16.71 -13.24
C SER A 61 7.94 -17.62 -13.86
N LYS A 62 9.20 -17.17 -13.82
CA LYS A 62 10.34 -17.98 -14.26
C LYS A 62 10.46 -19.26 -13.43
N ILE A 63 10.46 -19.16 -12.10
CA ILE A 63 10.57 -20.31 -11.21
C ILE A 63 9.38 -21.26 -11.42
N LYS A 64 8.15 -20.73 -11.54
CA LYS A 64 6.96 -21.52 -11.85
C LYS A 64 7.14 -22.36 -13.12
N LEU A 65 7.65 -21.76 -14.20
CA LEU A 65 7.91 -22.46 -15.46
C LEU A 65 8.97 -23.56 -15.30
N GLU A 66 10.03 -23.30 -14.54
CA GLU A 66 11.06 -24.30 -14.27
C GLU A 66 10.53 -25.47 -13.42
N LEU A 67 9.70 -25.20 -12.42
CA LEU A 67 9.03 -26.23 -11.62
C LEU A 67 8.04 -27.03 -12.44
N LYS A 68 7.32 -26.41 -13.38
CA LYS A 68 6.44 -27.11 -14.31
C LYS A 68 7.22 -28.10 -15.17
N LYS A 69 8.32 -27.66 -15.78
CA LYS A 69 9.22 -28.54 -16.56
C LYS A 69 9.76 -29.69 -15.71
N MET A 70 10.16 -29.41 -14.48
CA MET A 70 10.64 -30.42 -13.55
C MET A 70 9.55 -31.47 -13.22
N SER A 71 8.29 -31.06 -13.08
CA SER A 71 7.15 -31.96 -12.90
C SER A 71 6.98 -32.89 -14.12
N GLU A 72 6.93 -32.31 -15.33
CA GLU A 72 6.79 -33.06 -16.58
C GLU A 72 7.94 -34.06 -16.81
N GLU A 73 9.17 -33.70 -16.42
CA GLU A 73 10.31 -34.63 -16.44
C GLU A 73 10.17 -35.78 -15.44
N ASN A 74 9.66 -35.49 -14.24
CA ASN A 74 9.46 -36.51 -13.21
C ASN A 74 8.38 -37.52 -13.62
N GLU A 75 7.29 -37.06 -14.24
CA GLU A 75 6.23 -37.93 -14.79
C GLU A 75 6.75 -38.88 -15.88
N LYS A 76 7.66 -38.42 -16.75
CA LYS A 76 8.30 -39.28 -17.77
C LYS A 76 9.13 -40.39 -17.13
N ILE A 77 9.94 -40.04 -16.12
CA ILE A 77 10.76 -41.00 -15.36
C ILE A 77 9.87 -42.08 -14.72
N GLN A 78 8.73 -41.68 -14.14
CA GLN A 78 7.76 -42.60 -13.53
C GLN A 78 7.20 -43.62 -14.55
N ASN A 79 6.94 -43.18 -15.78
CA ASN A 79 6.34 -44.01 -16.83
C ASN A 79 7.35 -44.92 -17.54
N GLU A 80 8.60 -44.46 -17.70
CA GLU A 80 9.66 -45.15 -18.46
C GLU A 80 10.51 -46.10 -17.60
N GLU A 81 10.78 -45.78 -16.34
CA GLU A 81 11.70 -46.52 -15.46
C GLU A 81 10.97 -47.19 -14.28
N LYS A 82 10.24 -48.29 -14.52
CA LYS A 82 9.59 -49.09 -13.45
C LYS A 82 10.56 -49.60 -12.36
N GLU A 83 11.87 -49.59 -12.61
CA GLU A 83 12.91 -50.12 -11.70
C GLU A 83 13.53 -49.08 -10.74
N SER A 84 13.32 -47.76 -10.90
CA SER A 84 13.98 -46.75 -10.06
C SER A 84 12.99 -45.86 -9.29
N ASN A 85 12.16 -46.49 -8.45
CA ASN A 85 11.24 -45.78 -7.55
C ASN A 85 12.00 -44.72 -6.71
N PHE A 86 13.22 -45.03 -6.27
CA PHE A 86 14.04 -44.12 -5.46
C PHE A 86 14.43 -42.82 -6.19
N LEU A 87 14.77 -42.87 -7.49
CA LEU A 87 15.17 -41.67 -8.24
C LEU A 87 13.97 -40.75 -8.44
N TYR A 88 12.83 -41.31 -8.84
CA TYR A 88 11.57 -40.59 -8.97
C TYR A 88 11.17 -39.95 -7.64
N GLU A 89 11.10 -40.73 -6.56
CA GLU A 89 10.75 -40.25 -5.22
C GLU A 89 11.64 -39.10 -4.78
N THR A 90 12.97 -39.23 -4.95
CA THR A 90 13.92 -38.18 -4.58
C THR A 90 13.68 -36.89 -5.37
N ARG A 91 13.58 -36.98 -6.71
CA ARG A 91 13.35 -35.80 -7.55
C ARG A 91 12.01 -35.14 -7.25
N ASN A 92 10.98 -35.95 -7.03
CA ASN A 92 9.65 -35.47 -6.73
C ASN A 92 9.59 -34.78 -5.37
N ASN A 93 10.24 -35.33 -4.33
CA ASN A 93 10.36 -34.68 -3.02
C ASN A 93 11.03 -33.30 -3.11
N HIS A 94 12.10 -33.17 -3.89
CA HIS A 94 12.75 -31.88 -4.13
C HIS A 94 11.81 -30.89 -4.83
N TRP A 95 11.12 -31.34 -5.88
CA TRP A 95 10.13 -30.52 -6.59
C TRP A 95 9.02 -30.03 -5.65
N GLN A 96 8.45 -30.90 -4.81
CA GLN A 96 7.42 -30.55 -3.83
C GLN A 96 7.88 -29.47 -2.85
N VAL A 97 9.09 -29.64 -2.28
CA VAL A 97 9.66 -28.68 -1.34
C VAL A 97 9.85 -27.32 -2.00
N LEU A 98 10.35 -27.27 -3.23
CA LEU A 98 10.57 -26.02 -3.95
C LEU A 98 9.24 -25.34 -4.31
N THR A 99 8.24 -26.11 -4.78
CA THR A 99 6.90 -25.60 -5.08
C THR A 99 6.24 -25.00 -3.83
N LYS A 100 6.30 -25.70 -2.69
CA LYS A 100 5.79 -25.19 -1.41
C LYS A 100 6.50 -23.89 -1.00
N LYS A 101 7.83 -23.82 -1.12
CA LYS A 101 8.59 -22.60 -0.82
C LYS A 101 8.23 -21.44 -1.73
N LEU A 102 8.04 -21.68 -3.03
CA LEU A 102 7.61 -20.65 -3.98
C LEU A 102 6.23 -20.11 -3.60
N VAL A 103 5.26 -20.99 -3.31
CA VAL A 103 3.93 -20.55 -2.88
C VAL A 103 4.00 -19.73 -1.60
N GLN A 104 4.79 -20.15 -0.61
CA GLN A 104 5.00 -19.39 0.62
C GLN A 104 5.57 -17.99 0.36
N ALA A 105 6.56 -17.88 -0.53
CA ALA A 105 7.15 -16.60 -0.90
C ALA A 105 6.14 -15.68 -1.60
N ILE A 106 5.40 -16.19 -2.59
CA ILE A 106 4.34 -15.45 -3.30
C ILE A 106 3.24 -15.01 -2.33
N ASN A 107 2.80 -15.91 -1.44
CA ASN A 107 1.77 -15.64 -0.45
C ASN A 107 2.18 -14.54 0.53
N SER A 108 3.41 -14.61 1.06
CA SER A 108 3.94 -13.60 1.99
C SER A 108 4.12 -12.23 1.33
N TYR A 109 4.53 -12.19 0.06
CA TYR A 109 4.61 -10.96 -0.71
C TYR A 109 3.23 -10.36 -0.97
N ARG A 110 2.25 -11.19 -1.38
CA ARG A 110 0.86 -10.79 -1.57
C ARG A 110 0.26 -10.19 -0.30
N GLU A 111 0.46 -10.80 0.86
CA GLU A 111 -0.01 -10.26 2.15
C GLU A 111 0.59 -8.89 2.44
N SER A 112 1.89 -8.71 2.16
CA SER A 112 2.57 -7.42 2.30
C SER A 112 1.97 -6.36 1.36
N GLN A 113 1.67 -6.72 0.11
CA GLN A 113 1.01 -5.83 -0.85
C GLN A 113 -0.42 -5.48 -0.43
N VAL A 114 -1.22 -6.45 0.05
CA VAL A 114 -2.58 -6.20 0.56
C VAL A 114 -2.55 -5.23 1.74
N ASN A 115 -1.65 -5.45 2.69
CA ASN A 115 -1.48 -4.55 3.83
C ASN A 115 -1.12 -3.13 3.37
N TYR A 116 -0.17 -2.99 2.45
CA TYR A 116 0.20 -1.69 1.90
C TYR A 116 -0.96 -1.03 1.14
N ASN A 117 -1.72 -1.80 0.37
CA ASN A 117 -2.89 -1.32 -0.37
C ASN A 117 -3.95 -0.74 0.56
N ASN A 118 -4.24 -1.42 1.67
CA ASN A 118 -5.21 -0.93 2.66
C ASN A 118 -4.76 0.39 3.29
N ILE A 119 -3.46 0.53 3.60
CA ILE A 119 -2.90 1.77 4.12
C ILE A 119 -3.08 2.93 3.12
N GLU A 120 -2.80 2.72 1.84
CA GLU A 120 -2.98 3.76 0.82
C GLU A 120 -4.46 4.10 0.59
N LYS A 121 -5.37 3.12 0.67
CA LYS A 121 -6.82 3.33 0.64
C LYS A 121 -7.28 4.23 1.79
N ASP A 122 -6.86 3.94 3.02
CA ASP A 122 -7.23 4.72 4.20
C ASP A 122 -6.70 6.16 4.11
N ARG A 123 -5.51 6.35 3.55
CA ARG A 123 -4.97 7.68 3.25
C ARG A 123 -5.79 8.42 2.21
N LEU A 124 -6.15 7.77 1.11
CA LEU A 124 -6.96 8.38 0.06
C LEU A 124 -8.33 8.79 0.60
N LYS A 125 -8.99 7.92 1.38
CA LYS A 125 -10.24 8.23 2.08
C LYS A 125 -10.09 9.44 3.01
N SER A 126 -9.03 9.47 3.82
CA SER A 126 -8.76 10.60 4.73
C SER A 126 -8.55 11.92 3.98
N GLN A 127 -7.82 11.90 2.87
CA GLN A 127 -7.64 13.08 2.01
C GLN A 127 -8.94 13.54 1.37
N TYR A 128 -9.79 12.60 0.94
CA TYR A 128 -11.10 12.90 0.39
C TYR A 128 -12.02 13.54 1.42
N ILE A 129 -12.08 13.02 2.65
CA ILE A 129 -12.90 13.58 3.73
C ILE A 129 -12.46 15.00 4.11
N ILE A 130 -11.15 15.31 4.05
CA ILE A 130 -10.64 16.66 4.29
C ILE A 130 -11.17 17.63 3.21
N ALA A 131 -11.25 17.19 1.95
CA ALA A 131 -11.74 18.00 0.83
C ALA A 131 -13.27 18.10 0.80
N LYS A 132 -13.97 17.00 1.10
CA LYS A 132 -15.43 16.90 1.15
C LYS A 132 -15.85 16.28 2.50
N PRO A 133 -16.05 17.11 3.54
CA PRO A 133 -16.44 16.61 4.87
C PRO A 133 -17.80 15.91 4.92
N THR A 134 -18.64 16.11 3.89
CA THR A 134 -19.98 15.52 3.73
C THR A 134 -19.99 14.22 2.90
N ALA A 135 -18.82 13.64 2.62
CA ALA A 135 -18.71 12.38 1.87
C ALA A 135 -19.49 11.23 2.51
N THR A 136 -20.18 10.43 1.69
CA THR A 136 -20.88 9.22 2.13
C THR A 136 -19.94 8.01 2.10
N GLU A 137 -20.27 6.94 2.84
CA GLU A 137 -19.44 5.72 2.84
C GLU A 137 -19.36 5.07 1.44
N GLU A 138 -20.45 5.14 0.68
CA GLU A 138 -20.50 4.65 -0.70
C GLU A 138 -19.52 5.42 -1.60
N GLU A 139 -19.47 6.76 -1.50
CA GLU A 139 -18.49 7.57 -2.23
C GLU A 139 -17.04 7.21 -1.85
N LEU A 140 -16.78 6.87 -0.58
CA LEU A 140 -15.46 6.47 -0.09
C LEU A 140 -15.01 5.10 -0.61
N GLU A 141 -15.94 4.16 -0.78
CA GLU A 141 -15.66 2.86 -1.39
C GLU A 141 -15.45 2.96 -2.90
N GLU A 142 -16.18 3.85 -3.57
CA GLU A 142 -16.04 4.09 -5.00
C GLU A 142 -14.75 4.85 -5.37
N LEU A 143 -14.01 5.44 -4.41
CA LEU A 143 -12.77 6.19 -4.69
C LEU A 143 -11.71 5.39 -5.44
N THR A 144 -11.69 4.07 -5.30
CA THR A 144 -10.74 3.18 -5.97
C THR A 144 -11.32 2.50 -7.21
N SER A 145 -12.56 2.83 -7.57
CA SER A 145 -13.24 2.34 -8.76
C SER A 145 -13.08 3.32 -9.93
N GLU A 146 -13.56 2.94 -11.12
CA GLU A 146 -13.58 3.83 -12.30
C GLU A 146 -14.30 5.16 -12.02
N LYS A 147 -15.37 5.13 -11.21
CA LYS A 147 -16.11 6.33 -10.78
C LYS A 147 -15.33 7.21 -9.78
N GLY A 148 -14.29 6.67 -9.15
CA GLY A 148 -13.47 7.37 -8.16
C GLY A 148 -12.82 8.64 -8.71
N GLN A 149 -12.45 8.65 -10.00
CA GLN A 149 -11.86 9.84 -10.63
C GLN A 149 -12.83 11.02 -10.70
N GLU A 150 -14.12 10.75 -10.95
CA GLU A 150 -15.16 11.77 -10.96
C GLU A 150 -15.38 12.35 -9.56
N HIS A 151 -15.49 11.48 -8.56
CA HIS A 151 -15.60 11.87 -7.16
C HIS A 151 -14.45 12.75 -6.71
N LEU A 152 -13.20 12.36 -7.03
CA LEU A 152 -12.00 13.15 -6.74
C LEU A 152 -12.03 14.51 -7.45
N LYS A 153 -12.41 14.55 -8.72
CA LYS A 153 -12.49 15.81 -9.49
C LYS A 153 -13.49 16.78 -8.87
N ASN A 154 -14.65 16.27 -8.44
CA ASN A 154 -15.71 17.07 -7.84
C ASN A 154 -15.28 17.64 -6.47
N ALA A 155 -14.62 16.83 -5.63
CA ALA A 155 -14.16 17.26 -4.31
C ALA A 155 -13.05 18.33 -4.34
N PHE A 156 -12.22 18.34 -5.38
CA PHE A 156 -11.09 19.28 -5.53
C PHE A 156 -11.34 20.37 -6.59
N SER A 157 -12.60 20.61 -6.97
CA SER A 157 -13.01 21.49 -8.08
C SER A 157 -12.81 23.00 -7.83
N LEU A 158 -12.49 23.42 -6.60
CA LEU A 158 -12.19 24.81 -6.25
C LEU A 158 -10.95 25.30 -7.02
N GLY A 159 -11.15 26.03 -8.12
CA GLY A 159 -10.16 26.40 -9.17
C GLY A 159 -8.82 27.06 -8.76
N SER A 160 -8.48 27.09 -7.47
CA SER A 160 -7.15 27.38 -6.94
C SER A 160 -6.08 26.41 -7.47
N SER A 161 -4.85 26.91 -7.59
CA SER A 161 -3.67 26.10 -7.92
C SER A 161 -3.43 24.96 -6.92
N SER A 162 -3.73 25.21 -5.64
CA SER A 162 -3.61 24.21 -4.56
C SER A 162 -4.57 23.03 -4.77
N ALA A 163 -5.82 23.26 -5.13
CA ALA A 163 -6.78 22.18 -5.32
C ALA A 163 -6.45 21.30 -6.54
N LYS A 164 -5.95 21.91 -7.63
CA LYS A 164 -5.44 21.17 -8.80
C LYS A 164 -4.30 20.22 -8.42
N GLN A 165 -3.37 20.66 -7.58
CA GLN A 165 -2.26 19.82 -7.10
C GLN A 165 -2.77 18.67 -6.21
N MET A 166 -3.72 18.96 -5.31
CA MET A 166 -4.32 17.92 -4.45
C MET A 166 -5.10 16.88 -5.27
N TYR A 167 -5.87 17.31 -6.27
CA TYR A 167 -6.53 16.42 -7.21
C TYR A 167 -5.54 15.52 -7.95
N SER A 168 -4.48 16.10 -8.50
CA SER A 168 -3.45 15.34 -9.23
C SER A 168 -2.83 14.26 -8.35
N ARG A 169 -2.51 14.59 -7.10
CA ARG A 169 -1.94 13.63 -6.13
C ARG A 169 -2.94 12.54 -5.74
N ALA A 170 -4.20 12.91 -5.50
CA ALA A 170 -5.24 11.94 -5.17
C ALA A 170 -5.51 10.98 -6.33
N LYS A 171 -5.54 11.50 -7.57
CA LYS A 171 -5.66 10.69 -8.79
C LYS A 171 -4.49 9.73 -8.97
N GLU A 172 -3.26 10.23 -8.82
CA GLU A 172 -2.05 9.40 -8.89
C GLU A 172 -2.09 8.27 -7.86
N ARG A 173 -2.47 8.58 -6.62
CA ARG A 173 -2.63 7.56 -5.56
C ARG A 173 -3.72 6.54 -5.88
N SER A 174 -4.88 6.97 -6.37
CA SER A 174 -5.96 6.05 -6.79
C SER A 174 -5.48 5.09 -7.87
N ASN A 175 -4.75 5.59 -8.87
CA ASN A 175 -4.18 4.75 -9.93
C ASN A 175 -3.14 3.75 -9.39
N ASN A 176 -2.33 4.16 -8.41
CA ASN A 176 -1.33 3.27 -7.81
C ASN A 176 -1.99 2.18 -6.94
N ILE A 177 -3.07 2.51 -6.22
CA ILE A 177 -3.91 1.54 -5.49
C ILE A 177 -4.48 0.49 -6.46
N GLN A 178 -4.98 0.91 -7.61
CA GLN A 178 -5.49 0.00 -8.63
C GLN A 178 -4.40 -0.94 -9.15
N LYS A 179 -3.24 -0.42 -9.53
CA LYS A 179 -2.09 -1.24 -9.99
C LYS A 179 -1.61 -2.22 -8.92
N LEU A 180 -1.65 -1.83 -7.65
CA LEU A 180 -1.29 -2.73 -6.56
C LEU A 180 -2.32 -3.85 -6.40
N ALA A 181 -3.61 -3.56 -6.62
CA ALA A 181 -4.66 -4.58 -6.64
C ALA A 181 -4.49 -5.56 -7.83
N GLU A 182 -4.17 -5.05 -9.02
CA GLU A 182 -3.83 -5.87 -10.19
C GLU A 182 -2.63 -6.79 -9.91
N SER A 183 -1.56 -6.27 -9.29
CA SER A 183 -0.40 -7.07 -8.89
C SER A 183 -0.77 -8.16 -7.87
N VAL A 184 -1.66 -7.87 -6.91
CA VAL A 184 -2.17 -8.88 -5.96
C VAL A 184 -2.98 -9.97 -6.66
N GLU A 185 -3.75 -9.61 -7.68
CA GLU A 185 -4.53 -10.56 -8.49
C GLU A 185 -3.62 -11.48 -9.31
N GLU A 186 -2.57 -10.94 -9.93
CA GLU A 186 -1.54 -11.73 -10.62
C GLU A 186 -0.90 -12.78 -9.69
N LEU A 187 -0.58 -12.39 -8.45
CA LEU A 187 -0.01 -13.30 -7.45
C LEU A 187 -1.02 -14.37 -7.01
N CYS A 188 -2.30 -14.01 -6.88
CA CYS A 188 -3.37 -14.97 -6.61
C CYS A 188 -3.47 -16.01 -7.74
N GLN A 189 -3.46 -15.56 -9.00
CA GLN A 189 -3.51 -16.44 -10.15
C GLN A 189 -2.30 -17.38 -10.18
N MET A 190 -1.09 -16.87 -9.91
CA MET A 190 0.11 -17.72 -9.81
C MET A 190 -0.02 -18.81 -8.75
N ILE A 191 -0.61 -18.51 -7.59
CA ILE A 191 -0.87 -19.52 -6.55
C ILE A 191 -1.87 -20.56 -7.04
N SER A 192 -2.96 -20.15 -7.69
CA SER A 192 -3.93 -21.06 -8.29
C SER A 192 -3.29 -22.00 -9.32
N ASP A 193 -2.43 -21.47 -10.20
CA ASP A 193 -1.71 -22.28 -11.19
C ASP A 193 -0.78 -23.31 -10.53
N LEU A 194 -0.11 -22.93 -9.43
CA LEU A 194 0.77 -23.82 -8.67
C LEU A 194 -0.03 -24.90 -7.91
N ASP A 195 -1.21 -24.55 -7.40
CA ASP A 195 -2.14 -25.49 -6.76
C ASP A 195 -2.70 -26.50 -7.78
N GLU A 196 -3.06 -26.05 -8.99
CA GLU A 196 -3.46 -26.93 -10.08
C GLU A 196 -2.33 -27.89 -10.50
N MET A 197 -1.11 -27.37 -10.66
CA MET A 197 0.08 -28.18 -10.98
C MET A 197 0.36 -29.25 -9.89
N VAL A 198 0.11 -28.92 -8.63
CA VAL A 198 0.24 -29.87 -7.51
C VAL A 198 -0.87 -30.92 -7.51
N LYS A 199 -2.10 -30.55 -7.87
CA LYS A 199 -3.24 -31.48 -7.97
C LYS A 199 -3.13 -32.44 -9.14
N SER A 200 -2.57 -32.01 -10.26
CA SER A 200 -2.36 -32.87 -11.44
C SER A 200 -1.26 -33.90 -11.21
N SER A 201 -0.37 -33.67 -10.24
CA SER A 201 0.64 -34.62 -9.83
C SER A 201 0.02 -35.67 -8.90
N ASP A 202 0.17 -36.95 -9.23
CA ASP A 202 -0.49 -38.11 -8.58
C ASP A 202 0.03 -38.42 -7.15
N VAL A 203 0.66 -37.45 -6.48
CA VAL A 203 1.40 -37.64 -5.23
C VAL A 203 0.74 -36.92 -4.08
N PHE A 204 0.70 -37.58 -2.93
CA PHE A 204 0.18 -37.06 -1.67
C PHE A 204 1.01 -35.87 -1.17
N ILE A 205 0.71 -34.69 -1.70
CA ILE A 205 1.16 -33.41 -1.16
C ILE A 205 0.10 -33.00 -0.15
N ASP A 206 0.54 -32.70 1.07
CA ASP A 206 -0.29 -31.98 2.04
C ASP A 206 -0.76 -30.71 1.35
N ARG A 207 -2.04 -30.67 0.97
CA ARG A 207 -2.59 -29.72 -0.01
C ARG A 207 -2.14 -28.32 0.36
N ILE A 208 -1.78 -27.52 -0.63
CA ILE A 208 -1.42 -26.11 -0.44
C ILE A 208 -2.67 -25.39 0.12
N GLY A 209 -2.81 -25.41 1.45
CA GLY A 209 -3.92 -24.81 2.18
C GLY A 209 -3.73 -23.30 2.29
N VAL A 210 -3.64 -22.61 1.15
CA VAL A 210 -3.65 -21.15 1.13
C VAL A 210 -5.10 -20.71 1.07
N SER A 211 -5.64 -20.25 2.19
CA SER A 211 -6.96 -19.61 2.21
C SER A 211 -6.88 -18.29 1.46
N MET A 212 -7.34 -18.28 0.20
CA MET A 212 -7.45 -17.08 -0.64
C MET A 212 -8.63 -16.16 -0.22
N SER A 213 -9.27 -16.42 0.93
CA SER A 213 -10.57 -15.82 1.30
C SER A 213 -10.50 -14.34 1.73
N SER A 214 -9.35 -13.69 1.69
CA SER A 214 -9.16 -12.38 2.35
C SER A 214 -9.08 -11.18 1.41
N THR A 215 -9.16 -11.34 0.09
CA THR A 215 -9.08 -10.21 -0.86
C THR A 215 -10.38 -9.42 -0.96
N LYS A 216 -11.54 -10.02 -0.66
CA LYS A 216 -12.84 -9.30 -0.63
C LYS A 216 -13.33 -8.88 0.76
N HIS A 217 -12.83 -9.50 1.85
CA HIS A 217 -13.43 -9.30 3.18
C HIS A 217 -12.58 -8.54 4.22
N SER A 218 -11.30 -8.30 3.95
CA SER A 218 -10.42 -7.54 4.87
C SER A 218 -10.70 -6.03 4.92
N VAL A 219 -11.72 -5.54 4.20
CA VAL A 219 -12.18 -4.13 4.24
C VAL A 219 -13.07 -3.85 5.46
N LYS A 220 -13.68 -4.88 6.07
CA LYS A 220 -14.76 -4.67 7.05
C LYS A 220 -14.29 -4.43 8.49
N LYS A 221 -13.02 -4.71 8.83
CA LYS A 221 -12.54 -4.65 10.22
C LYS A 221 -11.62 -3.47 10.56
N THR A 222 -11.24 -2.63 9.60
CA THR A 222 -10.37 -1.46 9.82
C THR A 222 -11.16 -0.14 10.06
N ASN A 223 -12.48 -0.15 9.90
CA ASN A 223 -13.29 1.08 10.05
C ASN A 223 -13.50 1.55 11.50
N LYS A 224 -13.30 0.69 12.52
CA LYS A 224 -13.55 1.10 13.93
C LYS A 224 -12.42 1.95 14.55
N ASP A 225 -11.19 1.81 14.05
CA ASP A 225 -10.05 2.57 14.60
C ASP A 225 -9.83 3.91 13.88
N LEU A 226 -10.30 4.05 12.63
CA LEU A 226 -10.20 5.31 11.87
C LEU A 226 -11.20 6.36 12.34
N GLU A 227 -12.42 5.97 12.73
CA GLU A 227 -13.44 6.89 13.25
C GLU A 227 -13.02 7.50 14.61
N SER A 228 -12.37 6.68 15.44
CA SER A 228 -11.84 7.07 16.76
C SER A 228 -10.66 8.05 16.63
N ALA A 229 -9.76 7.84 15.67
CA ALA A 229 -8.62 8.73 15.40
C ALA A 229 -9.04 10.07 14.78
N LEU A 230 -10.02 10.08 13.87
CA LEU A 230 -10.52 11.31 13.23
C LEU A 230 -11.35 12.18 14.20
N ARG A 231 -12.07 11.59 15.16
CA ARG A 231 -12.74 12.36 16.23
C ARG A 231 -11.73 13.12 17.10
N TYR A 232 -10.57 12.52 17.41
CA TYR A 232 -9.51 13.20 18.15
C TYR A 232 -8.86 14.33 17.33
N GLN A 233 -8.63 14.14 16.03
CA GLN A 233 -8.00 15.15 15.17
C GLN A 233 -8.94 16.34 14.85
N ARG A 234 -10.23 16.10 14.62
CA ARG A 234 -11.25 17.16 14.45
C ARG A 234 -11.44 18.01 15.71
N SER A 235 -11.18 17.44 16.89
CA SER A 235 -11.26 18.14 18.18
C SER A 235 -10.02 19.01 18.42
N ALA A 236 -8.83 18.49 18.09
CA ALA A 236 -7.58 19.25 18.15
C ALA A 236 -7.56 20.46 17.20
N MET A 237 -8.12 20.33 16.00
CA MET A 237 -8.22 21.43 15.03
C MET A 237 -9.17 22.55 15.50
N ARG A 238 -10.27 22.19 16.17
CA ARG A 238 -11.20 23.17 16.78
C ARG A 238 -10.53 23.94 17.92
N ILE A 239 -9.79 23.24 18.79
CA ILE A 239 -9.04 23.85 19.91
C ILE A 239 -7.96 24.83 19.40
N LYS A 240 -7.20 24.48 18.36
CA LYS A 240 -6.22 25.40 17.73
C LYS A 240 -6.88 26.67 17.20
N ARG A 241 -8.09 26.56 16.64
CA ARG A 241 -8.86 27.71 16.13
C ARG A 241 -9.35 28.63 17.26
N TYR A 242 -9.77 28.08 18.40
CA TYR A 242 -10.17 28.86 19.58
C TYR A 242 -8.97 29.54 20.26
N ILE A 243 -7.81 28.89 20.31
CA ILE A 243 -6.57 29.50 20.83
C ILE A 243 -6.15 30.69 19.95
N PHE A 244 -6.18 30.53 18.63
CA PHE A 244 -5.85 31.63 17.70
C PHE A 244 -6.84 32.80 17.79
N ALA A 245 -8.14 32.50 17.93
CA ALA A 245 -9.17 33.53 18.14
C ALA A 245 -8.96 34.28 19.47
N GLY A 246 -8.61 33.58 20.56
CA GLY A 246 -8.31 34.18 21.85
C GLY A 246 -7.11 35.13 21.81
N ILE A 247 -6.03 34.73 21.13
CA ILE A 247 -4.83 35.58 20.95
C ILE A 247 -5.19 36.84 20.15
N GLY A 248 -6.02 36.72 19.11
CA GLY A 248 -6.49 37.87 18.32
C GLY A 248 -7.27 38.90 19.13
N VAL A 249 -8.13 38.46 20.05
CA VAL A 249 -8.89 39.35 20.95
C VAL A 249 -7.96 40.07 21.93
N VAL A 250 -6.97 39.38 22.49
CA VAL A 250 -5.99 40.01 23.40
C VAL A 250 -5.16 41.08 22.68
N VAL A 251 -4.72 40.83 21.44
CA VAL A 251 -3.99 41.80 20.63
C VAL A 251 -4.86 43.03 20.31
N LEU A 252 -6.14 42.83 19.99
CA LEU A 252 -7.08 43.95 19.77
C LEU A 252 -7.27 44.81 21.02
N ILE A 253 -7.38 44.21 22.21
CA ILE A 253 -7.50 44.94 23.47
C ILE A 253 -6.23 45.77 23.75
N ILE A 254 -5.05 45.22 23.48
CA ILE A 254 -3.78 45.93 23.64
C ILE A 254 -3.68 47.12 22.67
N LEU A 255 -4.11 46.95 21.42
CA LEU A 255 -4.12 48.03 20.43
C LEU A 255 -5.10 49.15 20.80
N ILE A 256 -6.29 48.80 21.32
CA ILE A 256 -7.27 49.79 21.81
C ILE A 256 -6.71 50.55 23.02
N TRP A 257 -6.06 49.85 23.96
CA TRP A 257 -5.44 50.47 25.13
C TRP A 257 -4.31 51.43 24.75
N LEU A 258 -3.45 51.04 23.81
CA LEU A 258 -2.40 51.90 23.26
C LEU A 258 -2.99 53.09 22.48
N GLY A 259 -4.06 52.89 21.73
CA GLY A 259 -4.76 53.95 20.99
C GLY A 259 -5.36 55.01 21.91
N ILE A 260 -6.00 54.61 23.01
CA ILE A 260 -6.54 55.52 24.02
C ILE A 260 -5.42 56.31 24.70
N LYS A 261 -4.28 55.66 24.99
CA LYS A 261 -3.11 56.32 25.58
C LYS A 261 -2.45 57.32 24.62
N PHE A 262 -2.43 57.01 23.33
CA PHE A 262 -1.88 57.89 22.29
C PHE A 262 -2.79 59.09 21.99
N LEU A 263 -4.11 58.89 21.98
CA LEU A 263 -5.10 59.97 21.84
C LEU A 263 -5.17 60.87 23.09
N GLY A 264 -4.97 60.30 24.29
CA GLY A 264 -4.87 61.09 25.53
C GLY A 264 -3.61 61.97 25.59
N ASN A 265 -2.54 61.62 24.87
CA ASN A 265 -1.27 62.34 24.90
C ASN A 265 -1.18 63.52 23.91
N GLN A 266 -2.09 63.63 22.94
CA GLN A 266 -2.19 64.82 22.07
C GLN A 266 -3.02 65.95 22.69
N ASN A 267 -3.81 65.70 23.73
CA ASN A 267 -4.70 66.70 24.33
C ASN A 267 -4.06 67.53 25.46
N SER A 268 -2.75 67.40 25.69
CA SER A 268 -2.00 68.15 26.73
C SER A 268 -1.03 69.18 26.14
N GLY A 269 -1.35 69.75 24.97
CA GLY A 269 -0.46 70.69 24.27
C GLY A 269 -1.18 71.85 23.60
N ASN A 270 -2.24 72.42 24.20
CA ASN A 270 -2.67 73.77 23.84
C ASN A 270 -3.42 74.43 25.02
N GLY A 271 -2.70 75.25 25.76
CA GLY A 271 -3.22 76.05 26.86
C GLY A 271 -2.21 77.12 27.21
N GLY A 272 -2.17 78.17 26.37
CA GLY A 272 -1.37 79.36 26.64
C GLY A 272 -1.80 80.02 27.95
N ASN A 273 -0.85 80.71 28.59
CA ASN A 273 -1.19 81.70 29.59
C ASN A 273 -0.35 82.96 29.37
N ASN A 274 -1.05 84.05 29.13
CA ASN A 274 -0.56 85.42 29.19
C ASN A 274 -0.24 85.77 30.65
N ASN A 275 0.95 86.29 30.92
CA ASN A 275 1.17 87.63 31.48
C ASN A 275 2.66 87.97 31.43
#